data_AF-X1SJX4-F1
#
_entry.id   AF-X1SJX4-F1
#
_cell.length_a   1.000
_cell.length_b   1.000
_cell.length_c   1.000
_cell.angle_alpha   90.00
_cell.angle_beta   90.00
_cell.angle_gamma   90.00
#
_symmetry.space_group_name_H-M   'P 1'
#
loop_
_entity.id
_entity.type
_entity.pdbx_description
1 polymer ?
#
loop_
_entity_poly.entity_id
_entity_poly.type
_entity_poly.pdbx_seq_one_letter_code
_entity_poly.pdbx_strand_id
1 'polypeptide(L)'
;MARVKLIQKEQAAPEIKELFQQIEDNGARIMNFYRVVANSPGVARSAIKLGNSLISRTELSPKLRELTIMRIAKLCDCEYEWMQHTPVALQSGLTQAQLDVIGSWNESDAFSQEERAVLLYVDEVAKNVSVTDET
;
A
#
# COMPACT_ATOMS: atom_id res chain seq x y z
N MET A 1 -3.09 11.02 14.92
CA MET A 1 -3.65 12.21 14.24
C MET A 1 -2.72 12.67 13.13
N ALA A 2 -3.25 13.19 12.02
CA ALA A 2 -2.43 13.67 10.89
C ALA A 2 -1.56 14.86 11.30
N ARG A 3 -0.26 14.81 11.00
CA ARG A 3 0.70 15.89 11.30
C ARG A 3 0.69 17.01 10.26
N VAL A 4 0.18 16.72 9.07
CA VAL A 4 -0.03 17.67 7.98
C VAL A 4 -1.51 17.76 7.66
N LYS A 5 -1.94 18.90 7.11
CA LYS A 5 -3.35 19.14 6.79
C LYS A 5 -3.83 18.14 5.74
N LEU A 6 -4.97 17.50 5.96
CA LEU A 6 -5.66 16.74 4.92
C LEU A 6 -6.46 17.73 4.06
N ILE A 7 -5.96 18.03 2.86
CA ILE A 7 -6.58 19.01 1.97
C ILE A 7 -7.96 18.49 1.54
N GLN A 8 -8.99 19.28 1.83
CA GLN A 8 -10.34 19.08 1.30
C GLN A 8 -10.40 19.61 -0.14
N LYS A 9 -11.25 19.01 -0.97
CA LYS A 9 -11.34 19.37 -2.39
C LYS A 9 -11.62 20.86 -2.57
N GLU A 10 -12.51 21.42 -1.77
CA GLU A 10 -12.91 22.83 -1.82
C GLU A 10 -11.74 23.78 -1.52
N GLN A 11 -10.77 23.29 -0.73
CA GLN A 11 -9.59 24.03 -0.27
C GLN A 11 -8.36 23.81 -1.16
N ALA A 12 -8.44 22.90 -2.13
CA ALA A 12 -7.29 22.52 -2.96
C ALA A 12 -7.00 23.55 -4.06
N ALA A 13 -5.76 23.56 -4.56
CA ALA A 13 -5.40 24.30 -5.76
C ALA A 13 -6.24 23.83 -6.98
N PRO A 14 -6.48 24.68 -7.99
CA PRO A 14 -7.34 24.34 -9.13
C PRO A 14 -7.01 23.00 -9.81
N GLU A 15 -5.72 22.72 -10.05
CA GLU A 15 -5.24 21.50 -10.68
C GLU A 15 -5.46 20.24 -9.82
N ILE A 16 -5.55 20.40 -8.49
CA ILE A 16 -5.85 19.33 -7.54
C ILE A 16 -7.36 19.14 -7.42
N LYS A 17 -8.16 20.21 -7.51
CA LYS A 17 -9.63 20.12 -7.60
C LYS A 17 -10.04 19.28 -8.80
N GLU A 18 -9.45 19.54 -9.96
CA GLU A 18 -9.68 18.75 -11.18
C GLU A 18 -9.28 17.30 -10.99
N LEU A 19 -8.10 17.04 -10.40
CA LEU A 19 -7.66 15.67 -10.12
C LEU A 19 -8.60 14.93 -9.17
N PHE A 20 -9.07 15.58 -8.09
CA PHE A 20 -10.02 15.01 -7.15
C PHE A 20 -11.39 14.77 -7.79
N GLN A 21 -11.86 15.68 -8.64
CA GLN A 21 -13.08 15.46 -9.43
C GLN A 21 -12.93 14.24 -10.34
N GLN A 22 -11.82 14.09 -11.06
CA GLN A 22 -11.56 12.92 -11.89
C GLN A 22 -11.57 11.60 -11.11
N ILE A 23 -11.05 11.60 -9.88
CA ILE A 23 -11.06 10.41 -9.00
C ILE A 23 -12.51 10.03 -8.64
N GLU A 24 -13.33 11.02 -8.28
CA GLU A 24 -14.74 10.82 -7.93
C GLU A 24 -15.58 10.39 -9.14
N ASP A 25 -15.34 10.99 -10.31
CA ASP A 25 -16.03 10.65 -11.57
C ASP A 25 -15.76 9.18 -11.98
N ASN A 26 -14.58 8.66 -11.62
CA ASN A 26 -14.23 7.25 -11.81
C ASN A 26 -14.80 6.33 -10.71
N GLY A 27 -15.65 6.84 -9.82
CA GLY A 27 -16.28 6.09 -8.74
C GLY A 27 -15.37 5.80 -7.53
N ALA A 28 -14.16 6.38 -7.50
CA ALA A 28 -13.22 6.19 -6.40
C ALA A 28 -13.36 7.28 -5.33
N ARG A 29 -13.05 6.94 -4.08
CA ARG A 29 -13.05 7.89 -2.97
C ARG A 29 -11.72 8.64 -2.89
N ILE A 30 -11.76 9.90 -2.46
CA ILE A 30 -10.54 10.69 -2.18
C ILE A 30 -9.93 10.21 -0.85
N MET A 31 -8.96 9.30 -0.94
CA MET A 31 -8.23 8.72 0.19
C MET A 31 -7.39 9.76 0.94
N ASN A 32 -7.10 9.53 2.22
CA ASN A 32 -6.29 10.45 3.02
C ASN A 32 -4.88 10.63 2.44
N PHE A 33 -4.29 9.58 1.86
CA PHE A 33 -3.03 9.70 1.12
C PHE A 33 -3.12 10.78 0.01
N TYR A 34 -4.19 10.81 -0.77
CA TYR A 34 -4.40 11.82 -1.83
C TYR A 34 -4.49 13.23 -1.24
N ARG A 35 -5.14 13.37 -0.08
CA ARG A 35 -5.28 14.64 0.66
C ARG A 35 -3.97 15.12 1.28
N VAL A 36 -3.07 14.20 1.65
CA VAL A 36 -1.72 14.50 2.13
C VAL A 36 -0.85 15.02 0.99
N VAL A 37 -0.75 14.29 -0.13
CA VAL A 37 0.10 14.70 -1.26
C VAL A 37 -0.41 15.96 -1.95
N ALA A 38 -1.69 16.28 -1.81
CA ALA A 38 -2.29 17.54 -2.26
C ALA A 38 -1.69 18.81 -1.60
N ASN A 39 -0.96 18.68 -0.48
CA ASN A 39 -0.16 19.79 0.05
C ASN A 39 1.01 20.17 -0.87
N SER A 40 1.31 19.37 -1.90
CA SER A 40 2.35 19.61 -2.89
C SER A 40 1.80 19.43 -4.31
N PRO A 41 1.10 20.43 -4.86
CA PRO A 41 0.38 20.29 -6.13
C PRO A 41 1.23 19.81 -7.30
N GLY A 42 2.48 20.29 -7.40
CA GLY A 42 3.44 19.87 -8.44
C GLY A 42 3.85 18.40 -8.39
N VAL A 43 3.60 17.70 -7.27
CA VAL A 43 3.96 16.28 -7.07
C VAL A 43 2.73 15.38 -7.04
N ALA A 44 1.59 15.89 -6.55
CA ALA A 44 0.40 15.09 -6.24
C ALA A 44 -0.05 14.18 -7.39
N ARG A 45 -0.15 14.71 -8.62
CA ARG A 45 -0.59 13.93 -9.79
C ARG A 45 0.36 12.77 -10.09
N SER A 46 1.67 13.02 -10.05
CA SER A 46 2.68 12.01 -10.34
C SER A 46 2.75 10.94 -9.25
N ALA A 47 2.66 11.35 -7.97
CA ALA A 47 2.63 10.42 -6.84
C ALA A 47 1.40 9.48 -6.89
N ILE A 48 0.21 10.02 -7.14
CA ILE A 48 -1.02 9.24 -7.27
C ILE A 48 -0.94 8.29 -8.48
N LYS A 49 -0.41 8.77 -9.62
CA LYS A 49 -0.23 7.93 -10.80
C LYS A 49 0.74 6.77 -10.56
N LEU A 50 1.83 7.01 -9.83
CA LEU A 50 2.79 5.97 -9.47
C LEU A 50 2.14 4.91 -8.60
N GLY A 51 1.48 5.31 -7.50
CA GLY A 51 0.78 4.39 -6.61
C GLY A 51 -0.26 3.54 -7.33
N ASN A 52 -1.10 4.16 -8.17
CA ASN A 52 -2.09 3.43 -8.97
C ASN A 52 -1.43 2.44 -9.95
N SER A 53 -0.28 2.78 -10.53
CA SER A 53 0.43 1.88 -11.45
C SER A 53 0.98 0.66 -10.72
N LEU A 54 1.55 0.85 -9.52
CA LEU A 54 2.04 -0.26 -8.68
C LEU A 54 0.91 -1.20 -8.23
N ILE A 55 -0.31 -0.68 -8.06
CA ILE A 55 -1.48 -1.46 -7.61
C ILE A 55 -2.29 -2.06 -8.78
N SER A 56 -2.06 -1.66 -10.03
CA SER A 56 -2.91 -2.15 -11.15
C SER A 56 -2.16 -2.64 -12.38
N ARG A 57 -0.85 -2.38 -12.49
CA ARG A 57 -0.06 -2.64 -13.70
C ARG A 57 1.18 -3.50 -13.44
N THR A 58 1.17 -4.27 -12.37
CA THR A 58 2.24 -5.22 -12.03
C THR A 58 1.86 -6.63 -12.43
N GLU A 59 2.85 -7.46 -12.76
CA GLU A 59 2.66 -8.89 -13.05
C GLU A 59 2.44 -9.71 -11.77
N LEU A 60 2.84 -9.18 -10.61
CA LEU A 60 2.61 -9.81 -9.32
C LEU A 60 1.10 -10.00 -9.07
N SER A 61 0.71 -11.20 -8.67
CA SER A 61 -0.68 -11.52 -8.39
C SER A 61 -1.24 -10.58 -7.30
N PRO A 62 -2.55 -10.27 -7.31
CA PRO A 62 -3.15 -9.40 -6.29
C PRO A 62 -2.86 -9.89 -4.87
N LYS A 63 -2.91 -11.21 -4.64
CA LYS A 63 -2.62 -11.82 -3.34
C LYS A 63 -1.20 -11.54 -2.86
N LEU A 64 -0.20 -11.79 -3.70
CA LEU A 64 1.21 -11.58 -3.35
C LEU A 64 1.54 -10.09 -3.21
N ARG A 65 0.91 -9.23 -4.01
CA ARG A 65 1.06 -7.78 -3.86
C ARG A 65 0.52 -7.28 -2.52
N GLU A 66 -0.67 -7.73 -2.12
CA GLU A 66 -1.20 -7.37 -0.80
C GLU A 66 -0.38 -8.00 0.33
N LEU A 67 0.18 -9.20 0.15
CA LEU A 67 1.12 -9.79 1.13
C LEU A 67 2.33 -8.89 1.35
N THR A 68 2.93 -8.38 0.26
CA THR A 68 4.02 -7.40 0.32
C THR A 68 3.62 -6.13 1.07
N ILE A 69 2.47 -5.55 0.73
CA ILE A 69 1.99 -4.30 1.36
C ILE A 69 1.74 -4.52 2.86
N MET A 70 1.05 -5.59 3.23
CA MET A 70 0.75 -5.91 4.63
C MET A 70 2.03 -6.18 5.43
N ARG A 71 3.04 -6.84 4.83
CA ARG A 71 4.32 -7.07 5.50
C ARG A 71 5.09 -5.76 5.73
N ILE A 72 5.17 -4.89 4.73
CA ILE A 72 5.78 -3.55 4.90
C ILE A 72 5.01 -2.72 5.94
N ALA A 73 3.67 -2.71 5.89
CA ALA A 73 2.85 -2.02 6.87
C ALA A 73 3.16 -2.51 8.29
N LYS A 74 3.36 -3.81 8.48
CA LYS A 74 3.75 -4.39 9.77
C LYS A 74 5.17 -4.00 10.19
N LEU A 75 6.14 -4.03 9.29
CA LEU A 75 7.54 -3.65 9.57
C LEU A 75 7.68 -2.16 9.93
N CYS A 76 6.89 -1.30 9.28
CA CYS A 76 6.89 0.14 9.51
C CYS A 76 5.96 0.59 10.65
N ASP A 77 5.26 -0.34 11.31
CA ASP A 77 4.20 -0.03 12.29
C ASP A 77 3.16 0.98 11.75
N CYS A 78 2.79 0.81 10.47
CA CYS A 78 1.94 1.74 9.75
C CYS A 78 0.46 1.34 9.86
N GLU A 79 -0.20 1.81 10.92
CA GLU A 79 -1.62 1.54 11.17
C GLU A 79 -2.53 1.98 10.01
N TYR A 80 -2.23 3.12 9.37
CA TYR A 80 -3.03 3.61 8.25
C TYR A 80 -3.03 2.65 7.06
N GLU A 81 -1.84 2.21 6.63
CA GLU A 81 -1.74 1.26 5.50
C GLU A 81 -2.31 -0.10 5.89
N TRP A 82 -2.07 -0.56 7.12
CA TRP A 82 -2.65 -1.80 7.62
C TRP A 82 -4.18 -1.79 7.52
N MET A 83 -4.84 -0.73 8.01
CA MET A 83 -6.29 -0.60 7.94
C MET A 83 -6.80 -0.46 6.50
N GLN A 84 -6.09 0.33 5.67
CA GLN A 84 -6.48 0.59 4.29
C GLN A 84 -6.42 -0.68 3.43
N HIS A 85 -5.41 -1.53 3.66
CA HIS A 85 -5.15 -2.70 2.83
C HIS A 85 -5.73 -4.00 3.37
N THR A 86 -6.04 -4.12 4.67
CA THR A 86 -6.66 -5.36 5.23
C THR A 86 -7.88 -5.85 4.44
N PRO A 87 -8.88 -5.02 4.07
CA PRO A 87 -10.01 -5.49 3.28
C PRO A 87 -9.60 -5.99 1.88
N VAL A 88 -8.61 -5.36 1.26
CA VAL A 88 -8.12 -5.71 -0.08
C VAL A 88 -7.30 -7.00 -0.04
N ALA A 89 -6.47 -7.18 0.98
CA ALA A 89 -5.73 -8.39 1.29
C ALA A 89 -6.66 -9.60 1.40
N LEU A 90 -7.72 -9.47 2.21
CA LEU A 90 -8.71 -10.53 2.39
C LEU A 90 -9.46 -10.85 1.08
N GLN A 91 -9.88 -9.83 0.34
CA GLN A 91 -10.52 -10.00 -0.97
C GLN A 91 -9.60 -10.65 -2.01
N SER A 92 -8.29 -10.43 -1.89
CA SER A 92 -7.27 -11.00 -2.77
C SER A 92 -6.88 -12.43 -2.38
N GLY A 93 -7.44 -13.00 -1.31
CA GLY A 93 -7.25 -14.39 -0.91
C GLY A 93 -6.24 -14.62 0.21
N LEU A 94 -5.74 -13.57 0.87
CA LEU A 94 -5.08 -13.72 2.17
C LEU A 94 -6.13 -14.06 3.24
N THR A 95 -5.71 -14.80 4.26
CA THR A 95 -6.58 -15.16 5.38
C THR A 95 -6.32 -14.28 6.59
N GLN A 96 -7.32 -14.14 7.47
CA GLN A 96 -7.11 -13.45 8.75
C GLN A 96 -5.99 -14.10 9.56
N ALA A 97 -5.92 -15.43 9.58
CA ALA A 97 -4.86 -16.17 10.26
C ALA A 97 -3.46 -15.80 9.75
N GLN A 98 -3.30 -15.64 8.42
CA GLN A 98 -2.05 -15.14 7.84
C GLN A 98 -1.73 -13.71 8.30
N LEU A 99 -2.71 -12.81 8.32
CA LEU A 99 -2.50 -11.42 8.78
C LEU A 99 -2.10 -11.37 10.27
N ASP A 100 -2.72 -12.20 11.11
CA ASP A 100 -2.45 -12.22 12.54
C ASP A 100 -1.00 -12.63 12.85
N VAL A 101 -0.44 -13.55 12.05
CA VAL A 101 0.92 -14.08 12.23
C VAL A 101 1.96 -13.47 11.28
N ILE A 102 1.59 -12.52 10.41
CA ILE A 102 2.52 -11.94 9.41
C ILE A 102 3.74 -11.25 10.04
N GLY A 103 3.64 -10.83 11.31
CA GLY A 103 4.73 -10.27 12.08
C GLY A 103 5.87 -11.27 12.32
N SER A 104 5.50 -12.52 12.61
CA SER A 104 6.35 -13.67 12.94
C SER A 104 6.18 -14.78 11.90
N TRP A 105 6.07 -14.40 10.63
CA TRP A 105 5.70 -15.31 9.54
C TRP A 105 6.64 -16.51 9.40
N ASN A 106 7.92 -16.32 9.75
CA ASN A 106 8.96 -17.33 9.69
C ASN A 106 8.72 -18.48 10.67
N GLU A 107 7.98 -18.24 11.75
CA GLU A 107 7.60 -19.20 12.80
C GLU A 107 6.26 -19.90 12.52
N SER A 108 5.55 -19.51 11.46
CA SER A 108 4.24 -20.05 11.10
C SER A 108 4.29 -20.90 9.83
N ASP A 109 3.40 -21.89 9.77
CA ASP A 109 3.09 -22.73 8.61
C ASP A 109 1.93 -22.19 7.76
N ALA A 110 1.39 -21.01 8.09
CA ALA A 110 0.25 -20.40 7.40
C ALA A 110 0.57 -19.89 5.98
N PHE A 111 1.84 -19.94 5.55
CA PHE A 111 2.31 -19.38 4.28
C PHE A 111 2.88 -20.48 3.38
N SER A 112 2.49 -20.45 2.11
CA SER A 112 3.07 -21.30 1.07
C SER A 112 4.56 -20.98 0.84
N GLN A 113 5.28 -21.85 0.14
CA GLN A 113 6.67 -21.59 -0.22
C GLN A 113 6.84 -20.30 -1.02
N GLU A 114 5.92 -20.01 -1.95
CA GLU A 114 5.91 -18.78 -2.75
C GLU A 114 5.68 -17.55 -1.89
N GLU A 115 4.70 -17.60 -0.98
CA GLU A 115 4.41 -16.49 -0.05
C GLU A 115 5.60 -16.22 0.88
N ARG A 116 6.28 -17.28 1.34
CA ARG A 116 7.50 -17.16 2.17
C ARG A 116 8.66 -16.52 1.41
N ALA A 117 8.84 -16.84 0.13
CA ALA A 117 9.85 -16.19 -0.71
C ALA A 117 9.59 -14.68 -0.85
N VAL A 118 8.32 -14.30 -1.07
CA VAL A 118 7.92 -12.88 -1.10
C VAL A 118 8.18 -12.20 0.24
N LEU A 119 7.81 -12.83 1.36
CA LEU A 119 8.02 -12.26 2.70
C LEU A 119 9.52 -12.09 3.03
N LEU A 120 10.35 -13.04 2.63
CA LEU A 120 11.81 -12.93 2.77
C LEU A 120 12.36 -11.78 1.94
N TYR A 121 12.00 -11.69 0.66
CA TYR A 121 12.40 -10.61 -0.24
C TYR A 121 12.03 -9.24 0.34
N VAL A 122 10.81 -9.09 0.84
CA VAL A 122 10.33 -7.86 1.47
C VAL A 122 11.14 -7.50 2.72
N ASP A 123 11.44 -8.48 3.56
CA ASP A 123 12.27 -8.28 4.75
C ASP A 123 13.68 -7.82 4.38
N GLU A 124 14.31 -8.42 3.37
CA GLU A 124 15.65 -8.05 2.93
C GLU A 124 15.69 -6.65 2.31
N VAL A 125 14.77 -6.32 1.40
CA VAL A 125 14.67 -4.97 0.83
C VAL A 125 14.46 -3.93 1.92
N ALA A 126 13.54 -4.18 2.85
CA ALA A 126 13.20 -3.21 3.90
C ALA A 126 14.35 -2.98 4.90
N LYS A 127 15.12 -4.03 5.23
CA LYS A 127 16.20 -3.95 6.22
C LYS A 127 17.53 -3.53 5.62
N ASN A 128 17.84 -4.00 4.42
CA ASN A 128 19.17 -3.94 3.84
C ASN A 128 19.25 -3.07 2.58
N VAL A 129 18.11 -2.71 1.97
CA VAL A 129 18.06 -2.03 0.65
C VAL A 129 18.74 -2.87 -0.46
N SER A 130 18.90 -4.17 -0.21
CA SER A 130 19.51 -5.15 -1.10
C SER A 130 18.91 -6.53 -0.79
N VAL A 131 18.93 -7.41 -1.77
CA VAL A 131 18.47 -8.79 -1.65
C VAL A 131 19.60 -9.73 -2.06
N THR A 132 19.73 -10.84 -1.37
CA THR A 132 20.72 -11.90 -1.66
C THR A 132 20.29 -12.75 -2.86
N ASP A 133 21.25 -13.36 -3.56
CA ASP A 133 20.95 -14.22 -4.72
C ASP A 133 20.23 -15.51 -4.31
N GLU A 134 20.36 -15.92 -3.05
CA GLU A 134 19.70 -17.12 -2.50
C GLU A 134 18.21 -16.93 -2.17
N THR A 135 17.72 -15.69 -2.17
CA THR A 135 16.31 -15.33 -1.91
C THR A 135 15.46 -15.45 -3.18
#